data_AF-A0A5D2VFK5-F1
#
_entry.id   AF-A0A5D2VFK5-F1
#
_cell.length_a   1.000
_cell.length_b   1.000
_cell.length_c   1.000
_cell.angle_alpha   90.00
_cell.angle_beta   90.00
_cell.angle_gamma   90.00
#
_symmetry.space_group_name_H-M   'P 1'
#
loop_
_entity.id
_entity.type
_entity.pdbx_description
1 polymer ?
#
loop_
_entity_poly.entity_id
_entity_poly.type
_entity_poly.pdbx_seq_one_letter_code
_entity_poly.pdbx_strand_id
1 'polypeptide(L)'
;MSNLNEIIFMNNNLVGCFPEEVGMLTNVTIFDASSNAFTGSLPESLTGMKSIESLDLSHNKLTGTVPENVCKLPKLSNFTFSRNYFQNEPNACQVPSKKDIVFDDTYNCLPGRPKQRSTKECQPVISQLVDCSKDKCAGGGGRSPHKPKHKPKPNPEPQPPKQPHPPTPVHHQPPPSPPKESPKTPIKQAG
;
A
#
# COMPACT_ATOMS: atom_id res chain seq x y z
N MET A 1 -20.99 -20.00 0.49
CA MET A 1 -21.54 -18.64 0.66
C MET A 1 -22.10 -18.21 -0.70
N SER A 2 -23.42 -18.28 -0.91
CA SER A 2 -24.02 -18.23 -2.26
C SER A 2 -24.55 -16.87 -2.72
N ASN A 3 -24.47 -15.81 -1.90
CA ASN A 3 -25.01 -14.46 -2.23
C ASN A 3 -23.98 -13.33 -2.05
N LEU A 4 -22.70 -13.64 -1.92
CA LEU A 4 -21.67 -12.62 -1.70
C LEU A 4 -21.13 -12.19 -3.06
N ASN A 5 -21.61 -11.05 -3.55
CA ASN A 5 -21.10 -10.44 -4.78
C ASN A 5 -19.84 -9.61 -4.47
N GLU A 6 -19.77 -9.01 -3.27
CA GLU A 6 -18.70 -8.11 -2.90
C GLU A 6 -18.16 -8.49 -1.51
N ILE A 7 -16.84 -8.54 -1.38
CA ILE A 7 -16.13 -8.79 -0.13
C ILE A 7 -15.12 -7.68 0.08
N ILE A 8 -15.31 -6.90 1.15
CA ILE A 8 -14.45 -5.76 1.48
C ILE A 8 -13.87 -5.97 2.89
N PHE A 9 -12.57 -6.19 2.95
CA PHE A 9 -11.75 -6.29 4.16
C PHE A 9 -10.77 -5.13 4.32
N MET A 10 -10.90 -4.09 3.48
CA MET A 10 -9.95 -2.97 3.44
C MET A 10 -9.71 -2.33 4.80
N ASN A 11 -8.49 -1.81 5.01
CA ASN A 11 -8.11 -1.00 6.18
C ASN A 11 -8.34 -1.71 7.53
N ASN A 12 -7.81 -2.92 7.64
CA ASN A 12 -7.83 -3.71 8.87
C ASN A 12 -6.40 -4.13 9.26
N ASN A 13 -6.28 -4.85 10.38
CA ASN A 13 -5.02 -5.43 10.84
C ASN A 13 -4.97 -6.94 10.58
N LEU A 14 -5.55 -7.40 9.46
CA LEU A 14 -5.51 -8.82 9.11
C LEU A 14 -4.09 -9.22 8.75
N VAL A 15 -3.68 -10.38 9.25
CA VAL A 15 -2.33 -10.95 9.12
C VAL A 15 -2.41 -12.39 8.65
N GLY A 16 -1.27 -12.93 8.25
CA GLY A 16 -1.15 -14.31 7.77
C GLY A 16 -1.23 -14.41 6.26
N CYS A 17 -1.31 -15.63 5.77
CA CYS A 17 -1.40 -15.94 4.34
C CYS A 17 -2.85 -15.99 3.85
N PHE A 18 -3.02 -15.80 2.54
CA PHE A 18 -4.29 -16.11 1.90
C PHE A 18 -4.53 -17.63 1.91
N PRO A 19 -5.72 -18.09 2.35
CA PRO A 19 -6.06 -19.50 2.32
C PRO A 19 -6.35 -19.98 0.90
N GLU A 20 -6.07 -21.26 0.60
CA GLU A 20 -6.37 -21.86 -0.72
C GLU A 20 -7.87 -21.81 -1.02
N GLU A 21 -8.73 -21.78 -0.01
CA GLU A 21 -10.19 -21.71 -0.18
C GLU A 21 -10.68 -20.38 -0.77
N VAL A 22 -9.84 -19.33 -0.85
CA VAL A 22 -10.20 -18.07 -1.51
C VAL A 22 -10.65 -18.28 -2.96
N GLY A 23 -10.08 -19.28 -3.64
CA GLY A 23 -10.45 -19.67 -4.99
C GLY A 23 -11.89 -20.19 -5.14
N MET A 24 -12.53 -20.61 -4.05
CA MET A 24 -13.90 -21.12 -4.04
C MET A 24 -14.95 -20.01 -4.09
N LEU A 25 -14.54 -18.75 -4.04
CA LEU A 25 -15.40 -17.57 -4.11
C LEU A 25 -15.80 -17.26 -5.56
N THR A 26 -16.41 -18.24 -6.24
CA THR A 26 -16.67 -18.20 -7.69
C THR A 26 -17.69 -17.14 -8.13
N ASN A 27 -18.51 -16.64 -7.21
CA ASN A 27 -19.57 -15.67 -7.47
C ASN A 27 -19.20 -14.23 -7.11
N VAL A 28 -18.04 -14.02 -6.48
CA VAL A 28 -17.58 -12.69 -6.06
C VAL A 28 -17.13 -11.90 -7.29
N THR A 29 -17.62 -10.67 -7.40
CA THR A 29 -17.28 -9.69 -8.43
C THR A 29 -16.33 -8.60 -7.91
N ILE A 30 -16.38 -8.27 -6.62
CA ILE A 30 -15.43 -7.34 -5.98
C ILE A 30 -14.79 -7.99 -4.76
N PHE A 31 -13.46 -7.99 -4.73
CA PHE A 31 -12.67 -8.44 -3.59
C PHE A 31 -11.62 -7.40 -3.26
N ASP A 32 -11.81 -6.71 -2.14
CA ASP A 32 -10.87 -5.70 -1.64
C ASP A 32 -10.30 -6.16 -0.29
N ALA A 33 -9.02 -6.53 -0.29
CA ALA A 33 -8.24 -6.85 0.89
C ALA A 33 -7.10 -5.85 1.11
N SER A 34 -7.23 -4.65 0.55
CA SER A 34 -6.21 -3.61 0.59
C SER A 34 -5.95 -3.10 2.01
N SER A 35 -4.80 -2.46 2.21
CA SER A 35 -4.45 -1.81 3.48
C SER A 35 -4.58 -2.75 4.69
N ASN A 36 -3.92 -3.91 4.59
CA ASN A 36 -3.84 -4.92 5.64
C ASN A 36 -2.37 -5.31 5.84
N ALA A 37 -2.11 -6.39 6.59
CA ALA A 37 -0.78 -6.94 6.82
C ALA A 37 -0.68 -8.39 6.35
N PHE A 38 -1.39 -8.77 5.28
CA PHE A 38 -1.26 -10.09 4.67
C PHE A 38 0.17 -10.32 4.16
N THR A 39 0.67 -11.54 4.34
CA THR A 39 2.04 -11.97 4.04
C THR A 39 2.05 -13.23 3.19
N GLY A 40 3.24 -13.65 2.73
CA GLY A 40 3.39 -14.87 1.93
C GLY A 40 3.02 -14.67 0.46
N SER A 41 2.96 -15.76 -0.30
CA SER A 41 2.57 -15.76 -1.70
C SER A 41 1.06 -15.86 -1.87
N LEU A 42 0.56 -15.39 -3.01
CA LEU A 42 -0.83 -15.66 -3.40
C LEU A 42 -1.00 -17.14 -3.76
N PRO A 43 -2.08 -17.79 -3.30
CA PRO A 43 -2.37 -19.17 -3.69
C PRO A 43 -2.74 -19.26 -5.18
N GLU A 44 -2.37 -20.36 -5.83
CA GLU A 44 -2.76 -20.59 -7.23
C GLU A 44 -4.27 -20.69 -7.41
N SER A 45 -4.98 -21.12 -6.36
CA SER A 45 -6.43 -21.22 -6.33
C SER A 45 -7.14 -19.88 -6.58
N LEU A 46 -6.49 -18.73 -6.38
CA LEU A 46 -7.06 -17.40 -6.66
C LEU A 46 -7.60 -17.29 -8.10
N THR A 47 -7.02 -18.07 -9.02
CA THR A 47 -7.48 -18.22 -10.42
C THR A 47 -8.86 -18.86 -10.55
N GLY A 48 -9.43 -19.39 -9.47
CA GLY A 48 -10.78 -19.94 -9.37
C GLY A 48 -11.89 -18.90 -9.23
N MET A 49 -11.57 -17.64 -8.91
CA MET A 49 -12.54 -16.54 -8.79
C MET A 49 -13.04 -16.05 -10.15
N LYS A 50 -13.77 -16.90 -10.89
CA LYS A 50 -14.12 -16.66 -12.30
C LYS A 50 -15.05 -15.47 -12.54
N SER A 51 -15.77 -15.01 -11.52
CA SER A 51 -16.66 -13.85 -11.62
C SER A 51 -16.01 -12.52 -11.23
N ILE A 52 -14.75 -12.52 -10.80
CA ILE A 52 -14.10 -11.31 -10.29
C ILE A 52 -13.96 -10.25 -11.39
N GLU A 53 -14.33 -9.02 -11.05
CA GLU A 53 -14.23 -7.85 -11.91
C GLU A 53 -13.20 -6.87 -11.33
N SER A 54 -13.23 -6.65 -10.01
CA SER A 54 -12.29 -5.80 -9.29
C SER A 54 -11.60 -6.57 -8.16
N LEU A 55 -10.26 -6.64 -8.21
CA LEU A 55 -9.43 -7.25 -7.20
C LEU A 55 -8.42 -6.22 -6.68
N ASP A 56 -8.52 -5.85 -5.40
CA ASP A 56 -7.57 -4.96 -4.75
C ASP A 56 -6.84 -5.67 -3.60
N LEU A 57 -5.53 -5.86 -3.78
CA LEU A 57 -4.61 -6.46 -2.82
C LEU A 57 -3.54 -5.45 -2.37
N SER A 58 -3.72 -4.18 -2.69
CA SER A 58 -2.71 -3.14 -2.48
C SER A 58 -2.41 -2.91 -1.01
N HIS A 59 -1.25 -2.31 -0.72
CA HIS A 59 -0.86 -1.97 0.66
C HIS A 59 -0.88 -3.18 1.61
N ASN A 60 -0.25 -4.28 1.21
CA ASN A 60 -0.01 -5.46 2.04
C ASN A 60 1.50 -5.78 2.09
N LYS A 61 1.85 -6.95 2.64
CA LYS A 61 3.22 -7.48 2.70
C LYS A 61 3.35 -8.77 1.88
N LEU A 62 2.58 -8.89 0.80
CA LEU A 62 2.59 -10.07 -0.07
C LEU A 62 3.91 -10.16 -0.84
N THR A 63 4.37 -11.38 -1.05
CA THR A 63 5.68 -11.71 -1.65
C THR A 63 5.51 -12.75 -2.76
N GLY A 64 6.61 -13.13 -3.41
CA GLY A 64 6.61 -14.18 -4.43
C GLY A 64 6.17 -13.68 -5.80
N THR A 65 5.43 -14.52 -6.52
CA THR A 65 5.02 -14.29 -7.91
C THR A 65 3.50 -14.15 -7.99
N VAL A 66 3.01 -13.20 -8.77
CA VAL A 66 1.59 -13.12 -9.12
C VAL A 66 1.21 -14.36 -9.97
N PRO A 67 0.19 -15.16 -9.61
CA PRO A 67 -0.16 -16.37 -10.37
C PRO A 67 -0.56 -16.06 -11.81
N GLU A 68 -0.04 -16.83 -12.77
CA GLU A 68 -0.09 -16.49 -14.21
C GLU A 68 -1.51 -16.18 -14.73
N ASN A 69 -2.49 -16.96 -14.27
CA ASN A 69 -3.84 -16.91 -14.79
C ASN A 69 -4.74 -15.88 -14.10
N VAL A 70 -4.27 -15.18 -13.06
CA VAL A 70 -5.07 -14.14 -12.38
C VAL A 70 -5.36 -13.00 -13.34
N CYS A 71 -4.34 -12.50 -14.05
CA CYS A 71 -4.49 -11.43 -15.05
C CYS A 71 -5.23 -11.86 -16.33
N LYS A 72 -5.57 -13.15 -16.47
CA LYS A 72 -6.35 -13.71 -17.58
C LYS A 72 -7.79 -14.06 -17.17
N LEU A 73 -8.22 -13.71 -15.95
CA LEU A 73 -9.58 -13.97 -15.48
C LEU A 73 -10.61 -13.30 -16.41
N PRO A 74 -11.70 -14.00 -16.75
CA PRO A 74 -12.51 -13.66 -17.92
C PRO A 74 -13.25 -12.32 -17.78
N LYS A 75 -13.64 -11.96 -16.54
CA LYS A 75 -14.39 -10.74 -16.22
C LYS A 75 -13.55 -9.65 -15.56
N LEU A 76 -12.26 -9.91 -15.30
CA LEU A 76 -11.41 -8.98 -14.59
C LEU A 76 -11.23 -7.69 -15.40
N SER A 77 -11.48 -6.56 -14.77
CA SER A 77 -11.35 -5.21 -15.35
C SER A 77 -10.40 -4.33 -14.55
N ASN A 78 -10.26 -4.57 -13.25
CA ASN A 78 -9.30 -3.88 -12.40
C ASN A 78 -8.58 -4.88 -11.48
N PHE A 79 -7.25 -4.85 -11.51
CA PHE A 79 -6.43 -5.58 -10.55
C PHE A 79 -5.29 -4.71 -10.04
N THR A 80 -5.40 -4.33 -8.77
CA THR A 80 -4.42 -3.51 -8.07
C THR A 80 -3.69 -4.38 -7.06
N PHE A 81 -2.37 -4.51 -7.21
CA PHE A 81 -1.50 -5.23 -6.29
C PHE A 81 -0.28 -4.39 -5.89
N SER A 82 -0.41 -3.07 -6.03
CA SER A 82 0.62 -2.10 -5.71
C SER A 82 0.98 -2.09 -4.23
N ARG A 83 2.17 -1.59 -3.92
CA ARG A 83 2.69 -1.45 -2.54
C ARG A 83 2.81 -2.78 -1.78
N ASN A 84 3.08 -3.86 -2.48
CA ASN A 84 3.49 -5.16 -1.91
C ASN A 84 5.00 -5.38 -2.11
N TYR A 85 5.44 -6.64 -2.05
CA TYR A 85 6.83 -7.09 -2.24
C TYR A 85 6.90 -8.21 -3.29
N PHE A 86 6.01 -8.19 -4.30
CA PHE A 86 6.06 -9.15 -5.41
C PHE A 86 7.38 -8.99 -6.18
N GLN A 87 8.01 -10.13 -6.48
CA GLN A 87 9.30 -10.20 -7.19
C GLN A 87 9.11 -10.51 -8.67
N ASN A 88 8.01 -11.18 -9.03
CA ASN A 88 7.69 -11.51 -10.41
C ASN A 88 6.19 -11.31 -10.69
N GLU A 89 5.90 -11.01 -11.95
CA GLU A 89 4.56 -10.97 -12.51
C GLU A 89 4.56 -11.59 -13.92
N PRO A 90 3.46 -12.24 -14.34
CA PRO A 90 3.36 -12.82 -15.67
C PRO A 90 3.18 -11.73 -16.73
N ASN A 91 3.59 -12.02 -17.97
CA ASN A 91 3.45 -11.10 -19.10
C ASN A 91 2.01 -10.60 -19.30
N ALA A 92 1.02 -11.42 -18.93
CA ALA A 92 -0.40 -11.06 -18.99
C ALA A 92 -0.79 -9.91 -18.05
N CYS A 93 -0.05 -9.66 -16.97
CA CYS A 93 -0.22 -8.49 -16.10
C CYS A 93 0.57 -7.27 -16.59
N GLN A 94 1.66 -7.48 -17.34
CA GLN A 94 2.52 -6.40 -17.82
C GLN A 94 1.94 -5.65 -19.01
N VAL A 95 1.24 -6.39 -19.88
CA VAL A 95 0.59 -5.87 -21.08
C VAL A 95 -0.84 -6.39 -21.07
N PRO A 96 -1.85 -5.53 -20.84
CA PRO A 96 -3.22 -6.00 -20.81
C PRO A 96 -3.56 -6.54 -22.21
N SER A 97 -3.80 -7.85 -22.27
CA SER A 97 -4.14 -8.55 -23.53
C SER A 97 -5.50 -8.09 -24.09
N LYS A 98 -6.27 -7.35 -23.29
CA LYS A 98 -7.50 -6.63 -23.64
C LYS A 98 -7.33 -5.17 -23.25
N LYS A 99 -7.70 -4.22 -24.10
CA LYS A 99 -7.55 -2.76 -23.87
C LYS A 99 -8.24 -2.22 -22.60
N ASP A 100 -9.06 -3.03 -21.92
CA ASP A 100 -9.97 -2.60 -20.86
C ASP A 100 -9.56 -3.04 -19.45
N ILE A 101 -8.47 -3.81 -19.28
CA ILE A 101 -8.00 -4.21 -17.95
C ILE A 101 -6.97 -3.23 -17.43
N VAL A 102 -7.23 -2.66 -16.26
CA VAL A 102 -6.32 -1.75 -15.55
C VAL A 102 -5.54 -2.56 -14.51
N PHE A 103 -4.21 -2.53 -14.61
CA PHE A 103 -3.30 -3.12 -13.63
C PHE A 103 -2.51 -2.01 -12.92
N ASP A 104 -2.41 -2.09 -11.60
CA ASP A 104 -1.47 -1.28 -10.81
C ASP A 104 -0.51 -2.18 -10.03
N ASP A 105 0.73 -2.20 -10.49
CA ASP A 105 1.85 -2.98 -9.97
C ASP A 105 2.89 -2.10 -9.25
N THR A 106 2.60 -0.81 -9.05
CA THR A 106 3.57 0.16 -8.54
C THR A 106 4.02 -0.17 -7.12
N TYR A 107 5.22 0.25 -6.73
CA TYR A 107 5.78 0.02 -5.39
C TYR A 107 5.83 -1.47 -4.98
N ASN A 108 6.15 -2.36 -5.91
CA ASN A 108 6.55 -3.75 -5.64
C ASN A 108 8.08 -3.90 -5.71
N CYS A 109 8.57 -5.13 -5.82
CA CYS A 109 9.98 -5.49 -6.00
C CYS A 109 10.22 -6.10 -7.39
N LEU A 110 9.49 -5.62 -8.42
CA LEU A 110 9.49 -6.17 -9.78
C LEU A 110 10.66 -5.60 -10.59
N PRO A 111 11.64 -6.42 -11.01
CA PRO A 111 12.76 -5.94 -11.81
C PRO A 111 12.28 -5.38 -13.16
N GLY A 112 12.80 -4.21 -13.56
CA GLY A 112 12.53 -3.61 -14.88
C GLY A 112 11.17 -2.92 -15.02
N ARG A 113 10.30 -2.95 -14.01
CA ARG A 113 9.03 -2.22 -14.00
C ARG A 113 9.21 -0.79 -13.47
N PRO A 114 8.40 0.18 -13.92
CA PRO A 114 8.48 1.55 -13.43
C PRO A 114 7.96 1.68 -11.99
N LYS A 115 8.41 2.73 -11.27
CA LYS A 115 7.89 3.14 -9.95
C LYS A 115 7.92 2.03 -8.88
N GLN A 116 9.00 1.24 -8.84
CA GLN A 116 9.16 0.14 -7.89
C GLN A 116 9.87 0.59 -6.61
N ARG A 117 9.78 -0.22 -5.54
CA ARG A 117 10.51 0.01 -4.29
C ARG A 117 12.01 -0.06 -4.52
N SER A 118 12.77 0.60 -3.66
CA SER A 118 14.22 0.46 -3.67
C SER A 118 14.65 -0.94 -3.21
N THR A 119 15.84 -1.37 -3.64
CA THR A 119 16.45 -2.62 -3.17
C THR A 119 16.54 -2.65 -1.64
N LYS A 120 16.84 -1.51 -1.00
CA LYS A 120 16.94 -1.39 0.46
C LYS A 120 15.61 -1.69 1.17
N GLU A 121 14.48 -1.35 0.55
CA GLU A 121 13.15 -1.65 1.10
C GLU A 121 12.74 -3.10 0.83
N CYS A 122 13.09 -3.64 -0.34
CA CYS A 122 12.72 -5.01 -0.74
C CYS A 122 13.47 -6.09 0.04
N GLN A 123 14.80 -5.99 0.12
CA GLN A 123 15.68 -7.05 0.61
C GLN A 123 15.31 -7.61 1.99
N PRO A 124 14.98 -6.79 3.01
CA PRO A 124 14.63 -7.31 4.33
C PRO A 124 13.40 -8.23 4.33
N VAL A 125 12.44 -7.99 3.43
CA VAL A 125 11.19 -8.76 3.35
C VAL A 125 11.35 -9.98 2.47
N ILE A 126 11.93 -9.82 1.27
CA ILE A 126 12.04 -10.93 0.30
C ILE A 126 13.08 -11.99 0.71
N SER A 127 14.02 -11.65 1.59
CA SER A 127 15.01 -12.61 2.13
C SER A 127 14.43 -13.51 3.22
N GLN A 128 13.25 -13.18 3.76
CA GLN A 128 12.60 -13.91 4.86
C GLN A 128 11.18 -14.31 4.43
N LEU A 129 11.10 -15.20 3.44
CA LEU A 129 9.80 -15.66 2.93
C LEU A 129 9.01 -16.41 4.01
N VAL A 130 7.71 -16.14 4.05
CA VAL A 130 6.78 -16.78 4.98
C VAL A 130 6.35 -18.14 4.43
N ASP A 131 6.51 -19.18 5.26
CA ASP A 131 6.00 -20.52 4.98
C ASP A 131 4.52 -20.60 5.40
N CYS A 132 3.62 -20.41 4.43
CA CYS A 132 2.18 -20.39 4.65
C CYS A 132 1.60 -21.73 5.14
N SER A 133 2.32 -22.85 4.98
CA SER A 133 1.88 -24.16 5.49
C SER A 133 1.93 -24.26 7.02
N LYS A 134 2.72 -23.38 7.66
CA LYS A 134 2.88 -23.30 9.12
C LYS A 134 2.05 -22.18 9.74
N ASP A 135 1.31 -21.43 8.92
CA ASP A 135 0.45 -20.39 9.43
C ASP A 135 -0.69 -21.04 10.24
N LYS A 136 -0.93 -20.53 11.45
CA LYS A 136 -1.97 -21.07 12.34
C LYS A 136 -3.38 -20.76 11.84
N CYS A 137 -3.50 -19.91 10.82
CA CYS A 137 -4.71 -19.66 10.08
C CYS A 137 -4.99 -20.71 8.98
N ALA A 138 -3.98 -21.49 8.57
CA ALA A 138 -4.10 -22.53 7.56
C ALA A 138 -4.69 -23.81 8.17
N GLY A 139 -6.00 -23.80 8.43
CA GLY A 139 -6.68 -24.96 9.00
C GLY A 139 -8.18 -24.91 8.79
N GLY A 140 -8.66 -25.61 7.77
CA GLY A 140 -10.06 -26.02 7.69
C GLY A 140 -10.42 -26.90 8.89
N GLY A 141 -11.12 -26.33 9.86
CA GLY A 141 -11.81 -27.07 10.93
C GLY A 141 -10.95 -27.51 12.14
N GLY A 142 -11.15 -26.86 13.29
CA GLY A 142 -10.66 -27.34 14.57
C GLY A 142 -10.56 -26.24 15.63
N ARG A 143 -11.53 -26.18 16.54
CA ARG A 143 -11.60 -25.20 17.64
C ARG A 143 -10.35 -25.20 18.52
N SER A 144 -9.85 -24.01 18.84
CA SER A 144 -9.51 -23.66 20.23
C SER A 144 -9.67 -22.15 20.43
N PRO A 145 -10.50 -21.69 21.39
CA PRO A 145 -10.58 -20.27 21.71
C PRO A 145 -9.31 -19.89 22.47
N HIS A 146 -8.26 -19.50 21.75
CA HIS A 146 -7.16 -18.79 22.39
C HIS A 146 -7.68 -17.44 22.86
N LYS A 147 -8.00 -17.39 24.15
CA LYS A 147 -8.20 -16.15 24.92
C LYS A 147 -7.07 -15.18 24.56
N PRO A 148 -7.35 -13.94 24.13
CA PRO A 148 -6.31 -12.96 23.81
C PRO A 148 -5.42 -12.80 25.05
N LYS A 149 -4.17 -13.26 24.98
CA LYS A 149 -3.22 -13.13 26.09
C LYS A 149 -2.67 -11.72 26.27
N HIS A 150 -3.12 -10.75 25.48
CA HIS A 150 -3.01 -9.34 25.80
C HIS A 150 -4.30 -8.64 25.39
N LYS A 151 -4.95 -7.96 26.35
CA LYS A 151 -5.85 -6.86 26.01
C LYS A 151 -5.01 -5.89 25.16
N PRO A 152 -5.40 -5.56 23.92
CA PRO A 152 -4.83 -4.40 23.26
C PRO A 152 -4.98 -3.24 24.24
N LYS A 153 -3.89 -2.55 24.57
CA LYS A 153 -4.03 -1.23 25.20
C LYS A 153 -4.97 -0.43 24.30
N PRO A 154 -5.96 0.30 24.85
CA PRO A 154 -6.73 1.23 24.06
C PRO A 154 -5.73 2.09 23.27
N ASN A 155 -5.90 2.14 21.96
CA ASN A 155 -5.17 3.12 21.16
C ASN A 155 -5.53 4.49 21.78
N PRO A 156 -4.56 5.38 22.06
CA PRO A 156 -4.91 6.72 22.51
C PRO A 156 -5.90 7.31 21.52
N GLU A 157 -7.00 7.81 22.07
CA GLU A 157 -8.09 8.46 21.34
C GLU A 157 -7.49 9.42 20.28
N PRO A 158 -8.00 9.45 19.04
CA PRO A 158 -7.56 10.42 18.05
C PRO A 158 -7.68 11.80 18.68
N GLN A 159 -6.55 12.46 18.93
CA GLN A 159 -6.59 13.82 19.46
C GLN A 159 -7.40 14.66 18.47
N PRO A 160 -8.37 15.46 18.94
CA PRO A 160 -9.07 16.39 18.07
C PRO A 160 -8.02 17.25 17.34
N PRO A 161 -8.26 17.61 16.07
CA PRO A 161 -7.32 18.43 15.32
C PRO A 161 -6.99 19.66 16.17
N LYS A 162 -5.70 19.88 16.42
CA LYS A 162 -5.24 21.06 17.14
C LYS A 162 -5.84 22.27 16.43
N GLN A 163 -6.60 23.08 17.17
CA GLN A 163 -7.06 24.36 16.67
C GLN A 163 -5.86 25.12 16.08
N PRO A 164 -6.02 25.82 14.95
CA PRO A 164 -4.95 26.67 14.44
C PRO A 164 -4.51 27.62 15.55
N HIS A 165 -3.21 27.70 15.79
CA HIS A 165 -2.67 28.71 16.67
C HIS A 165 -3.12 30.11 16.20
N PRO A 166 -3.47 31.03 17.11
CA PRO A 166 -3.72 32.42 16.71
C PRO A 166 -2.48 32.96 16.00
N PRO A 167 -2.65 33.83 14.99
CA PRO A 167 -1.52 34.42 14.28
C PRO A 167 -0.61 35.13 15.29
N THR A 168 0.69 34.84 15.22
CA THR A 168 1.71 35.56 15.99
C THR A 168 1.59 37.06 15.74
N PRO A 169 1.68 37.92 16.77
CA PRO A 169 1.68 39.36 16.58
C PRO A 169 2.82 39.75 15.65
N VAL A 170 2.49 40.40 14.53
CA VAL A 170 3.48 40.98 13.62
C VAL A 170 4.17 42.10 14.37
N HIS A 171 5.39 41.84 14.84
CA HIS A 171 6.25 42.86 15.41
C HIS A 171 6.58 43.85 14.28
N HIS A 172 5.90 45.00 14.26
CA HIS A 172 6.24 46.09 13.36
C HIS A 172 7.64 46.56 13.71
N GLN A 173 8.61 46.26 12.84
CA GLN A 173 9.92 46.89 12.93
C GLN A 173 9.75 48.39 12.63
N PRO A 174 10.32 49.29 13.45
CA PRO A 174 10.35 50.70 13.13
C PRO A 174 11.16 50.93 11.84
N PRO A 175 10.83 51.97 11.05
CA PRO A 175 11.52 52.24 9.79
C PRO A 175 13.01 52.53 10.02
N PRO A 176 13.89 52.17 9.07
CA PRO A 176 15.32 52.38 9.20
C PRO A 176 15.67 53.87 9.25
N SER A 177 16.63 54.21 10.09
CA SER A 177 17.14 55.58 10.26
C SER A 177 17.82 56.09 8.97
N PRO A 178 17.76 57.41 8.69
CA PRO A 178 18.39 57.97 7.50
C PRO A 178 19.92 57.82 7.51
N PRO A 179 20.56 57.69 6.34
CA PRO A 179 22.00 57.48 6.24
C PRO A 179 22.78 58.71 6.72
N LYS A 180 23.87 58.46 7.46
CA LYS A 180 24.80 59.48 7.94
C LYS A 180 25.54 60.12 6.77
N GLU A 181 25.55 61.45 6.74
CA GLU A 181 26.25 62.27 5.74
C GLU A 181 27.77 62.11 5.87
N SER A 182 28.44 61.73 4.78
CA SER A 182 29.90 61.60 4.72
C SER A 182 30.57 62.98 4.63
N PRO A 183 31.73 63.21 5.27
CA PRO A 183 32.40 64.51 5.21
C PRO A 183 32.91 64.83 3.79
N LYS A 184 32.60 66.05 3.32
CA LYS A 184 33.10 66.60 2.04
C LYS A 184 34.57 67.00 2.19
N THR A 185 35.43 66.42 1.36
CA THR A 185 36.84 66.84 1.19
C THR A 185 36.90 68.13 0.35
N PRO A 186 37.70 69.15 0.71
CA PRO A 186 37.81 70.37 -0.08
C PRO A 186 38.62 70.15 -1.37
N ILE A 187 38.06 70.56 -2.51
CA ILE A 187 38.78 70.62 -3.79
C ILE A 187 39.61 71.91 -3.82
N LYS A 188 40.93 71.76 -4.01
CA LYS A 188 41.85 72.87 -4.29
C LYS A 188 41.58 73.42 -5.70
N GLN A 189 41.43 74.74 -5.82
CA GLN A 189 41.47 75.45 -7.10
C GLN A 189 42.90 75.42 -7.66
N ALA A 190 43.03 75.03 -8.94
CA ALA A 190 44.21 75.30 -9.76
C ALA A 190 43.85 76.44 -10.71
N GLY A 191 44.73 77.44 -10.78
CA GLY A 191 44.66 78.54 -11.75
C GLY A 191 45.25 78.18 -13.10
#